data_AF-A0A944BLH7-F1
#
_entry.id   AF-A0A944BLH7-F1
#
_cell.length_a   1.000
_cell.length_b   1.000
_cell.length_c   1.000
_cell.angle_alpha   90.00
_cell.angle_beta   90.00
_cell.angle_gamma   90.00
#
_symmetry.space_group_name_H-M   'P 1'
#
loop_
_entity.id
_entity.type
_entity.pdbx_description
1 polymer ?
#
loop_
_entity_poly.entity_id
_entity_poly.type
_entity_poly.pdbx_seq_one_letter_code
_entity_poly.pdbx_strand_id
1 'polypeptide(L)'
;MKEFNMLAKTYFGLEDILARELTELGANEIETDRRAVRFKGDKALLYKANLNLRSAIRILVPIAQFKATDADEVYEKAKKINWEEYFGIKQNFIINETIKSDNFRHSKFVAYRLKDAIADYFTEKYDKRPSVSITSPDIYIDIHISHDECTISLDSSGESLHKRGYRSNQNEAPISEAQAAGMLLMAGWDGSKDFIDPMCGSGTFLIEAALIALNIPPCIYRNRFAFEKWLDFDKELFDDIYNDDSNEREFTHKIIGYDVNPNTVKIAQENVKAAGLAKYIEVQCRDIANFEEVTEPALIVTNPPYGERIKPEDLRELYREIGRALKHKFVDGEAWVISSHVENLAAIGLKPSQRIELKNGALDCEYWKFEIFPGTHKDFKAEGNKLTKSFETTKKKTNRHRHFEEDEKFKEKKRRNSFSKSDSRDGGKRFESEKRDGGKRFESDKREGGKPFKKSGDKPRKYSDSKIKDDANFPKKGSQEYEMKKYSKMIKKLDL
;
A
#
# COMPACT_ATOMS: atom_id res chain seq x y z
N MET A 1 -23.51 -15.34 17.50
CA MET A 1 -22.15 -14.96 17.96
C MET A 1 -22.16 -13.48 18.33
N LYS A 2 -21.27 -13.02 19.22
CA LYS A 2 -21.20 -11.60 19.60
C LYS A 2 -20.59 -10.79 18.45
N GLU A 3 -21.34 -9.83 17.93
CA GLU A 3 -20.83 -8.90 16.92
C GLU A 3 -20.03 -7.75 17.57
N PHE A 4 -19.06 -7.22 16.84
CA PHE A 4 -18.24 -6.08 17.25
C PHE A 4 -17.85 -5.21 16.05
N ASN A 5 -17.43 -3.99 16.35
CA ASN A 5 -16.99 -3.02 15.34
C ASN A 5 -15.59 -3.37 14.81
N MET A 6 -15.39 -3.19 13.52
CA MET A 6 -14.11 -3.37 12.83
C MET A 6 -13.87 -2.21 11.85
N LEU A 7 -12.60 -1.99 11.54
CA LEU A 7 -12.16 -1.03 10.53
C LEU A 7 -11.17 -1.71 9.59
N ALA A 8 -11.51 -1.80 8.30
CA ALA A 8 -10.59 -2.24 7.26
C ALA A 8 -9.94 -1.01 6.62
N LYS A 9 -8.60 -0.88 6.71
CA LYS A 9 -7.85 0.15 5.98
C LYS A 9 -7.67 -0.29 4.51
N THR A 10 -7.60 0.66 3.58
CA THR A 10 -7.31 0.43 2.14
C THR A 10 -6.54 1.61 1.52
N TYR A 11 -6.24 1.56 0.23
CA TYR A 11 -5.68 2.68 -0.53
C TYR A 11 -6.76 3.69 -0.92
N PHE A 12 -6.32 4.91 -1.22
CA PHE A 12 -7.22 5.96 -1.70
C PHE A 12 -7.82 5.57 -3.05
N GLY A 13 -9.14 5.72 -3.18
CA GLY A 13 -9.91 5.38 -4.38
C GLY A 13 -10.45 3.94 -4.38
N LEU A 14 -10.05 3.09 -3.43
CA LEU A 14 -10.49 1.69 -3.31
C LEU A 14 -11.55 1.48 -2.22
N GLU A 15 -12.00 2.53 -1.54
CA GLU A 15 -12.97 2.46 -0.44
C GLU A 15 -14.27 1.76 -0.87
N ASP A 16 -14.81 2.14 -2.03
CA ASP A 16 -16.05 1.55 -2.56
C ASP A 16 -15.83 0.10 -3.02
N ILE A 17 -14.62 -0.27 -3.46
CA ILE A 17 -14.27 -1.66 -3.81
C ILE A 17 -14.24 -2.52 -2.55
N LEU A 18 -13.53 -2.07 -1.51
CA LEU A 18 -13.46 -2.75 -0.23
C LEU A 18 -14.84 -2.91 0.42
N ALA A 19 -15.71 -1.90 0.31
CA ALA A 19 -17.08 -1.97 0.81
C ALA A 19 -17.90 -3.07 0.12
N ARG A 20 -17.72 -3.27 -1.20
CA ARG A 20 -18.36 -4.37 -1.93
C ARG A 20 -17.84 -5.73 -1.47
N GLU A 21 -16.52 -5.90 -1.37
CA GLU A 21 -15.93 -7.14 -0.87
C GLU A 21 -16.45 -7.49 0.54
N LEU A 22 -16.54 -6.49 1.43
CA LEU A 22 -17.11 -6.69 2.78
C LEU A 22 -18.59 -7.09 2.74
N THR A 23 -19.37 -6.51 1.83
CA THR A 23 -20.78 -6.87 1.62
C THR A 23 -20.90 -8.33 1.19
N GLU A 24 -20.08 -8.76 0.23
CA GLU A 24 -20.03 -10.14 -0.27
C GLU A 24 -19.60 -11.15 0.81
N LEU A 25 -18.75 -10.73 1.74
CA LEU A 25 -18.36 -11.54 2.91
C LEU A 25 -19.42 -11.58 4.02
N GLY A 26 -20.53 -10.85 3.90
CA GLY A 26 -21.62 -10.82 4.87
C GLY A 26 -21.42 -9.83 6.01
N ALA A 27 -20.65 -8.76 5.80
CA ALA A 27 -20.49 -7.70 6.80
C ALA A 27 -21.74 -6.83 6.93
N ASN A 28 -22.00 -6.36 8.15
CA ASN A 28 -23.12 -5.48 8.49
C ASN A 28 -22.63 -4.03 8.70
N GLU A 29 -23.56 -3.06 8.64
CA GLU A 29 -23.30 -1.64 8.96
C GLU A 29 -22.05 -1.06 8.27
N ILE A 30 -21.96 -1.27 6.96
CA ILE A 30 -20.80 -0.86 6.16
C ILE A 30 -20.83 0.65 5.91
N GLU A 31 -19.76 1.34 6.35
CA GLU A 31 -19.58 2.78 6.16
C GLU A 31 -18.19 3.09 5.62
N THR A 32 -18.11 3.70 4.44
CA THR A 32 -16.86 4.14 3.82
C THR A 32 -16.35 5.43 4.48
N ASP A 33 -15.06 5.44 4.82
CA ASP A 33 -14.30 6.62 5.23
C ASP A 33 -13.07 6.78 4.33
N ARG A 34 -12.35 7.90 4.39
CA ARG A 34 -11.15 8.10 3.57
C ARG A 34 -10.12 7.01 3.89
N ARG A 35 -9.78 6.18 2.90
CA ARG A 35 -8.85 5.05 2.98
C ARG A 35 -9.26 3.97 3.99
N ALA A 36 -10.53 3.88 4.34
CA ALA A 36 -10.99 2.84 5.25
C ALA A 36 -12.48 2.53 5.08
N VAL A 37 -12.91 1.38 5.58
CA VAL A 37 -14.32 1.00 5.67
C VAL A 37 -14.58 0.48 7.08
N ARG A 38 -15.54 1.10 7.77
CA ARG A 38 -16.09 0.60 9.04
C ARG A 38 -17.15 -0.44 8.75
N PHE A 39 -17.20 -1.48 9.56
CA PHE A 39 -18.20 -2.53 9.45
C PHE A 39 -18.36 -3.26 10.78
N LYS A 40 -19.43 -4.06 10.90
CA LYS A 40 -19.66 -4.97 12.01
C LYS A 40 -19.71 -6.41 11.55
N GLY A 41 -19.33 -7.30 12.45
CA GLY A 41 -19.60 -8.72 12.35
C GLY A 41 -18.97 -9.49 13.50
N ASP A 42 -18.94 -10.80 13.37
CA ASP A 42 -18.44 -11.70 14.40
C ASP A 42 -16.98 -12.13 14.15
N LYS A 43 -16.49 -13.05 14.99
CA LYS A 43 -15.14 -13.60 14.91
C LYS A 43 -14.89 -14.36 13.61
N ALA A 44 -15.91 -15.06 13.07
CA ALA A 44 -15.78 -15.75 11.80
C ALA A 44 -15.57 -14.73 10.67
N LEU A 45 -16.30 -13.61 10.68
CA LEU A 45 -16.08 -12.53 9.74
C LEU A 45 -14.68 -11.90 9.89
N LEU A 46 -14.18 -11.70 11.11
CA LEU A 46 -12.82 -11.18 11.34
C LEU A 46 -11.76 -12.06 10.65
N TYR A 47 -11.87 -13.38 10.78
CA TYR A 47 -10.97 -14.33 10.13
C TYR A 47 -11.12 -14.32 8.61
N LYS A 48 -12.37 -14.37 8.12
CA LYS A 48 -12.67 -14.29 6.68
C LYS A 48 -12.16 -12.99 6.08
N ALA A 49 -12.29 -11.86 6.76
CA ALA A 49 -11.83 -10.56 6.29
C ALA A 49 -10.31 -10.53 6.10
N ASN A 50 -9.54 -11.09 7.05
CA ASN A 50 -8.09 -11.17 6.93
C ASN A 50 -7.64 -12.12 5.81
N LEU A 51 -8.36 -13.23 5.61
CA LEU A 51 -8.01 -14.24 4.63
C LEU A 51 -8.42 -13.85 3.18
N ASN A 52 -9.61 -13.28 3.02
CA ASN A 52 -10.30 -13.16 1.73
C ASN A 52 -10.26 -11.76 1.11
N LEU A 53 -10.14 -10.68 1.90
CA LEU A 53 -10.18 -9.33 1.34
C LEU A 53 -8.93 -9.03 0.51
N ARG A 54 -9.17 -8.65 -0.75
CA ARG A 54 -8.14 -8.39 -1.75
C ARG A 54 -7.71 -6.93 -1.72
N SER A 55 -8.63 -5.97 -1.55
CA SER A 55 -8.26 -4.54 -1.53
C SER A 55 -7.90 -3.99 -0.14
N ALA A 56 -8.03 -4.78 0.93
CA ALA A 56 -7.68 -4.36 2.29
C ALA A 56 -6.17 -4.38 2.55
N ILE A 57 -5.70 -3.46 3.40
CA ILE A 57 -4.30 -3.43 3.87
C ILE A 57 -4.14 -3.90 5.32
N ARG A 58 -5.15 -3.69 6.18
CA ARG A 58 -5.19 -4.09 7.60
C ARG A 58 -6.63 -4.16 8.10
N ILE A 59 -6.92 -5.05 9.04
CA ILE A 59 -8.21 -5.17 9.73
C ILE A 59 -8.00 -4.89 11.22
N LEU A 60 -8.64 -3.83 11.71
CA LEU A 60 -8.51 -3.32 13.08
C LEU A 60 -9.79 -3.53 13.87
N VAL A 61 -9.66 -3.86 15.15
CA VAL A 61 -10.75 -3.99 16.12
C VAL A 61 -10.61 -2.87 17.15
N PRO A 62 -11.41 -1.80 17.10
CA PRO A 62 -11.36 -0.72 18.09
C PRO A 62 -11.69 -1.23 19.50
N ILE A 63 -10.82 -0.92 20.45
CA ILE A 63 -10.96 -1.32 21.87
C ILE A 63 -11.19 -0.13 22.80
N ALA A 64 -10.80 1.08 22.40
CA ALA A 64 -11.07 2.30 23.14
C ALA A 64 -11.17 3.51 22.21
N GLN A 65 -12.10 4.40 22.53
CA GLN A 65 -12.26 5.69 21.86
C GLN A 65 -12.39 6.79 22.92
N PHE A 66 -11.63 7.86 22.78
CA PHE A 66 -11.64 8.98 23.71
C PHE A 66 -11.08 10.24 23.05
N LYS A 67 -11.34 11.40 23.67
CA LYS A 67 -10.70 12.65 23.29
C LYS A 67 -9.41 12.85 24.08
N ALA A 68 -8.37 13.35 23.40
CA ALA A 68 -7.14 13.82 24.02
C ALA A 68 -6.56 14.96 23.19
N THR A 69 -5.97 15.94 23.86
CA THR A 69 -5.34 17.11 23.26
C THR A 69 -3.82 17.07 23.32
N ASP A 70 -3.26 16.20 24.16
CA ASP A 70 -1.82 15.92 24.24
C ASP A 70 -1.52 14.45 24.54
N ALA A 71 -0.24 14.09 24.53
CA ALA A 71 0.19 12.70 24.70
C ALA A 71 0.11 12.22 26.17
N ASP A 72 0.05 13.12 27.15
CA ASP A 72 -0.12 12.77 28.55
C ASP A 72 -1.58 12.40 28.84
N GLU A 73 -2.54 13.12 28.25
CA GLU A 73 -3.94 12.71 28.25
C GLU A 73 -4.13 11.34 27.59
N VAL A 74 -3.41 11.04 26.49
CA VAL A 74 -3.40 9.70 25.89
C VAL A 74 -2.90 8.66 26.90
N TYR A 75 -1.81 8.92 27.62
CA TYR A 75 -1.29 8.03 28.66
C TYR A 75 -2.35 7.78 29.75
N GLU A 76 -2.93 8.83 30.31
CA GLU A 76 -3.92 8.76 31.40
C GLU A 76 -5.18 7.98 31.00
N LYS A 77 -5.63 8.12 29.75
CA LYS A 77 -6.78 7.38 29.22
C LYS A 77 -6.41 5.94 28.89
N ALA A 78 -5.25 5.70 28.29
CA ALA A 78 -4.79 4.36 27.93
C ALA A 78 -4.51 3.49 29.16
N LYS A 79 -4.01 4.07 30.26
CA LYS A 79 -3.75 3.33 31.52
C LYS A 79 -5.01 2.77 32.16
N LYS A 80 -6.18 3.35 31.87
CA LYS A 80 -7.50 2.91 32.37
C LYS A 80 -8.09 1.73 31.60
N ILE A 81 -7.51 1.38 30.45
CA ILE A 81 -7.96 0.24 29.65
C ILE A 81 -7.56 -1.04 30.38
N ASN A 82 -8.47 -2.02 30.46
CA ASN A 82 -8.18 -3.31 31.05
C ASN A 82 -7.35 -4.19 30.08
N TRP A 83 -6.05 -3.93 29.97
CA TRP A 83 -5.20 -4.57 28.96
C TRP A 83 -5.10 -6.10 29.08
N GLU A 84 -5.35 -6.66 30.27
CA GLU A 84 -5.33 -8.11 30.49
C GLU A 84 -6.43 -8.86 29.72
N GLU A 85 -7.49 -8.17 29.30
CA GLU A 85 -8.55 -8.74 28.45
C GLU A 85 -8.07 -9.02 27.03
N TYR A 86 -7.00 -8.33 26.60
CA TYR A 86 -6.51 -8.37 25.23
C TYR A 86 -5.23 -9.18 25.06
N PHE A 87 -4.30 -9.10 26.02
CA PHE A 87 -3.07 -9.90 25.98
C PHE A 87 -2.44 -10.12 27.36
N GLY A 88 -1.64 -11.18 27.46
CA GLY A 88 -0.95 -11.55 28.69
C GLY A 88 0.43 -10.91 28.84
N ILE A 89 0.90 -10.80 30.09
CA ILE A 89 2.21 -10.23 30.45
C ILE A 89 3.43 -10.85 29.74
N LYS A 90 3.32 -12.12 29.30
CA LYS A 90 4.39 -12.82 28.60
C LYS A 90 4.44 -12.52 27.10
N GLN A 91 3.38 -11.90 26.56
CA GLN A 91 3.29 -11.55 25.15
C GLN A 91 3.97 -10.20 24.93
N ASN A 92 4.74 -10.12 23.86
CA ASN A 92 5.37 -8.86 23.46
C ASN A 92 4.45 -8.10 22.48
N PHE A 93 4.61 -6.79 22.41
CA PHE A 93 3.74 -5.96 21.56
C PHE A 93 4.50 -4.91 20.75
N ILE A 94 3.82 -4.36 19.75
CA ILE A 94 4.24 -3.18 18.99
C ILE A 94 3.08 -2.19 18.89
N ILE A 95 3.40 -0.89 18.80
CA ILE A 95 2.44 0.17 18.54
C ILE A 95 2.73 0.76 17.16
N ASN A 96 1.69 0.85 16.34
CA ASN A 96 1.67 1.62 15.10
C ASN A 96 0.83 2.88 15.32
N GLU A 97 1.34 4.02 14.88
CA GLU A 97 0.62 5.28 14.98
C GLU A 97 0.21 5.85 13.62
N THR A 98 -0.99 6.44 13.56
CA THR A 98 -1.43 7.28 12.45
C THR A 98 -2.03 8.57 13.03
N ILE A 99 -1.31 9.68 12.88
CA ILE A 99 -1.68 10.94 13.53
C ILE A 99 -1.93 12.01 12.48
N LYS A 100 -3.12 12.62 12.56
CA LYS A 100 -3.55 13.77 11.79
C LYS A 100 -4.16 14.79 12.75
N SER A 101 -3.31 15.59 13.37
CA SER A 101 -3.73 16.61 14.35
C SER A 101 -2.70 17.73 14.43
N ASP A 102 -3.19 18.95 14.68
CA ASP A 102 -2.34 20.13 14.90
C ASP A 102 -1.75 20.16 16.32
N ASN A 103 -2.40 19.49 17.27
CA ASN A 103 -1.99 19.45 18.68
C ASN A 103 -0.86 18.44 18.91
N PHE A 104 -0.88 17.32 18.18
CA PHE A 104 0.10 16.24 18.31
C PHE A 104 1.26 16.42 17.33
N ARG A 105 2.21 17.30 17.66
CA ARG A 105 3.35 17.64 16.78
C ARG A 105 4.34 16.52 16.52
N HIS A 106 4.41 15.50 17.39
CA HIS A 106 5.38 14.41 17.30
C HIS A 106 4.71 13.04 17.44
N SER A 107 4.51 12.34 16.31
CA SER A 107 3.78 11.07 16.27
C SER A 107 4.40 9.99 17.17
N LYS A 108 5.73 9.86 17.12
CA LYS A 108 6.47 8.89 17.94
C LYS A 108 6.30 9.12 19.43
N PHE A 109 6.12 10.38 19.85
CA PHE A 109 5.93 10.68 21.27
C PHE A 109 4.63 10.09 21.81
N VAL A 110 3.55 10.14 21.03
CA VAL A 110 2.27 9.49 21.38
C VAL A 110 2.43 7.98 21.51
N ALA A 111 3.10 7.34 20.55
CA ALA A 111 3.36 5.91 20.61
C ALA A 111 4.17 5.52 21.87
N TYR A 112 5.16 6.34 22.26
CA TYR A 112 5.91 6.13 23.49
C TYR A 112 5.05 6.29 24.74
N ARG A 113 4.19 7.29 24.81
CA ARG A 113 3.28 7.50 25.95
C ARG A 113 2.26 6.36 26.06
N LEU A 114 1.70 5.88 24.95
CA LEU A 114 0.84 4.70 24.95
C LEU A 114 1.59 3.45 25.42
N LYS A 115 2.83 3.23 24.96
CA LYS A 115 3.70 2.14 25.40
C LYS A 115 3.93 2.18 26.91
N ASP A 116 4.19 3.36 27.47
CA ASP A 116 4.42 3.53 28.90
C ASP A 116 3.14 3.27 29.70
N ALA A 117 1.97 3.73 29.22
CA ALA A 117 0.68 3.46 29.86
C ALA A 117 0.38 1.95 29.96
N ILE A 118 0.65 1.20 28.89
CA ILE A 118 0.52 -0.26 28.86
C ILE A 118 1.50 -0.91 29.84
N ALA A 119 2.76 -0.50 29.79
CA ALA A 119 3.81 -1.04 30.65
C ALA A 119 3.49 -0.83 32.14
N ASP A 120 3.03 0.36 32.50
CA ASP A 120 2.71 0.73 33.87
C ASP A 120 1.46 -0.01 34.36
N TYR A 121 0.44 -0.19 33.52
CA TYR A 121 -0.74 -1.02 33.85
C TYR A 121 -0.33 -2.43 34.31
N PHE A 122 0.53 -3.10 33.53
CA PHE A 122 1.00 -4.44 33.89
C PHE A 122 1.97 -4.44 35.08
N THR A 123 2.80 -3.40 35.21
CA THR A 123 3.76 -3.28 36.31
C THR A 123 3.02 -3.12 37.64
N GLU A 124 2.01 -2.25 37.70
CA GLU A 124 1.19 -2.05 38.90
C GLU A 124 0.43 -3.31 39.31
N LYS A 125 0.01 -4.13 38.34
CA LYS A 125 -0.80 -5.32 38.60
C LYS A 125 0.00 -6.59 38.88
N TYR A 126 1.15 -6.78 38.24
CA TYR A 126 1.90 -8.04 38.27
C TYR A 126 3.37 -7.87 38.66
N ASP A 127 3.82 -6.65 38.99
CA ASP A 127 5.21 -6.31 39.26
C ASP A 127 6.16 -6.69 38.11
N LYS A 128 5.63 -6.66 36.87
CA LYS A 128 6.34 -7.07 35.65
C LYS A 128 5.92 -6.20 34.47
N ARG A 129 6.88 -5.97 33.57
CA ARG A 129 6.69 -5.20 32.34
C ARG A 129 6.63 -6.12 31.11
N PRO A 130 5.62 -5.99 30.23
CA PRO A 130 5.61 -6.69 28.94
C PRO A 130 6.72 -6.12 28.04
N SER A 131 7.33 -6.97 27.23
CA SER A 131 8.39 -6.55 26.30
C SER A 131 7.81 -5.96 25.01
N VAL A 132 8.59 -5.07 24.36
CA VAL A 132 8.27 -4.54 23.04
C VAL A 132 9.16 -5.24 22.02
N SER A 133 8.56 -5.74 20.93
CA SER A 133 9.30 -6.39 19.84
C SER A 133 8.92 -5.73 18.51
N ILE A 134 9.93 -5.37 17.72
CA ILE A 134 9.73 -4.80 16.37
C ILE A 134 9.73 -5.92 15.31
N THR A 135 10.51 -6.97 15.53
CA THR A 135 10.77 -8.03 14.54
C THR A 135 9.74 -9.16 14.60
N SER A 136 9.27 -9.48 15.81
CA SER A 136 8.32 -10.58 16.04
C SER A 136 7.31 -10.24 17.13
N PRO A 137 6.43 -9.23 16.89
CA PRO A 137 5.36 -8.88 17.82
C PRO A 137 4.38 -10.05 18.00
N ASP A 138 3.95 -10.34 19.22
CA ASP A 138 2.77 -11.18 19.45
C ASP A 138 1.49 -10.34 19.27
N ILE A 139 1.50 -9.09 19.73
CA ILE A 139 0.34 -8.19 19.71
C ILE A 139 0.67 -6.92 18.94
N TYR A 140 -0.24 -6.52 18.06
CA TYR A 140 -0.15 -5.30 17.28
C TYR A 140 -1.25 -4.35 17.75
N ILE A 141 -0.85 -3.16 18.19
CA ILE A 141 -1.75 -2.11 18.67
C ILE A 141 -1.66 -0.95 17.68
N ASP A 142 -2.79 -0.45 17.22
CA ASP A 142 -2.89 0.74 16.36
C ASP A 142 -3.48 1.89 17.19
N ILE A 143 -2.83 3.05 17.16
CA ILE A 143 -3.41 4.30 17.64
C ILE A 143 -3.63 5.26 16.46
N HIS A 144 -4.88 5.60 16.23
CA HIS A 144 -5.28 6.59 15.24
C HIS A 144 -5.76 7.85 15.96
N ILE A 145 -5.19 9.00 15.60
CA ILE A 145 -5.59 10.31 16.11
C ILE A 145 -6.00 11.19 14.93
N SER A 146 -7.26 11.65 14.95
CA SER A 146 -7.77 12.65 14.02
C SER A 146 -8.28 13.85 14.82
N HIS A 147 -7.64 15.00 14.65
CA HIS A 147 -7.89 16.19 15.48
C HIS A 147 -7.67 15.86 16.98
N ASP A 148 -8.73 15.86 17.78
CA ASP A 148 -8.72 15.50 19.20
C ASP A 148 -9.26 14.08 19.46
N GLU A 149 -9.70 13.36 18.44
CA GLU A 149 -10.31 12.04 18.57
C GLU A 149 -9.26 10.93 18.43
N CYS A 150 -9.10 10.16 19.52
CA CYS A 150 -8.18 9.04 19.62
C CYS A 150 -8.96 7.73 19.56
N THR A 151 -8.51 6.81 18.71
CA THR A 151 -8.98 5.42 18.66
C THR A 151 -7.79 4.49 18.85
N ILE A 152 -7.86 3.64 19.87
CA ILE A 152 -6.93 2.53 20.08
C ILE A 152 -7.60 1.26 19.58
N SER A 153 -6.90 0.49 18.76
CA SER A 153 -7.38 -0.76 18.17
C SER A 153 -6.36 -1.89 18.31
N LEU A 154 -6.85 -3.12 18.35
CA LEU A 154 -6.03 -4.30 18.06
C LEU A 154 -5.98 -4.53 16.55
N ASP A 155 -4.79 -4.81 16.04
CA ASP A 155 -4.60 -5.19 14.64
C ASP A 155 -4.59 -6.72 14.51
N SER A 156 -5.58 -7.22 13.77
CA SER A 156 -5.76 -8.67 13.55
C SER A 156 -4.91 -9.21 12.41
N SER A 157 -4.39 -8.35 11.54
CA SER A 157 -3.62 -8.71 10.34
C SER A 157 -2.14 -8.91 10.62
N GLY A 158 -1.56 -8.05 11.48
CA GLY A 158 -0.13 -8.08 11.82
C GLY A 158 0.75 -7.41 10.77
N GLU A 159 1.40 -8.15 9.88
CA GLU A 159 1.96 -7.52 8.68
C GLU A 159 0.84 -7.05 7.74
N SER A 160 1.06 -5.99 6.98
CA SER A 160 0.03 -5.52 6.05
C SER A 160 -0.40 -6.60 5.07
N LEU A 161 -1.70 -6.67 4.79
CA LEU A 161 -2.32 -7.71 3.97
C LEU A 161 -1.82 -7.69 2.53
N HIS A 162 -1.38 -6.54 1.97
CA HIS A 162 -0.77 -6.51 0.63
C HIS A 162 0.42 -7.49 0.52
N LYS A 163 1.15 -7.75 1.60
CA LYS A 163 2.17 -8.80 1.61
C LYS A 163 1.51 -10.17 1.61
N ARG A 164 1.19 -10.71 0.43
CA ARG A 164 0.50 -12.00 0.29
C ARG A 164 1.36 -13.20 0.65
N GLY A 165 2.68 -13.09 0.44
CA GLY A 165 3.65 -14.15 0.71
C GLY A 165 4.15 -14.90 -0.52
N TYR A 166 3.59 -14.66 -1.72
CA TYR A 166 4.03 -15.34 -2.95
C TYR A 166 5.28 -14.72 -3.61
N ARG A 167 5.57 -13.44 -3.34
CA ARG A 167 6.71 -12.76 -3.99
C ARG A 167 8.02 -13.25 -3.39
N SER A 168 8.78 -13.98 -4.20
CA SER A 168 10.14 -14.42 -3.86
C SER A 168 11.16 -13.33 -4.18
N ASN A 169 10.95 -12.62 -5.30
CA ASN A 169 11.85 -11.58 -5.82
C ASN A 169 11.04 -10.33 -6.18
N GLN A 170 11.59 -9.13 -5.89
CA GLN A 170 10.97 -7.85 -6.20
C GLN A 170 11.89 -7.00 -7.08
N ASN A 171 11.30 -6.34 -8.08
CA ASN A 171 11.93 -5.20 -8.75
C ASN A 171 11.84 -3.96 -7.85
N GLU A 172 12.49 -2.85 -8.24
CA GLU A 172 12.28 -1.58 -7.58
C GLU A 172 10.86 -1.03 -7.86
N ALA A 173 10.18 -0.58 -6.80
CA ALA A 173 8.88 0.11 -6.81
C ALA A 173 7.69 -0.59 -7.51
N PRO A 174 7.41 -1.89 -7.24
CA PRO A 174 6.24 -2.55 -7.78
C PRO A 174 4.95 -2.01 -7.13
N ILE A 175 3.87 -1.95 -7.90
CA ILE A 175 2.53 -1.69 -7.35
C ILE A 175 2.23 -2.73 -6.26
N SER A 176 1.58 -2.29 -5.17
CA SER A 176 1.19 -3.21 -4.11
C SER A 176 0.13 -4.19 -4.60
N GLU A 177 0.16 -5.42 -4.07
CA GLU A 177 -0.76 -6.50 -4.42
C GLU A 177 -2.22 -6.11 -4.13
N ALA A 178 -2.47 -5.50 -2.97
CA ALA A 178 -3.82 -5.03 -2.63
C ALA A 178 -4.32 -3.91 -3.54
N GLN A 179 -3.42 -3.04 -4.02
CA GLN A 179 -3.78 -2.01 -4.98
C GLN A 179 -4.04 -2.61 -6.37
N ALA A 180 -3.21 -3.54 -6.83
CA ALA A 180 -3.41 -4.24 -8.10
C ALA A 180 -4.75 -4.98 -8.11
N ALA A 181 -5.06 -5.75 -7.06
CA ALA A 181 -6.34 -6.44 -6.94
C ALA A 181 -7.52 -5.47 -6.93
N GLY A 182 -7.44 -4.36 -6.18
CA GLY A 182 -8.48 -3.35 -6.15
C GLY A 182 -8.71 -2.68 -7.51
N MET A 183 -7.63 -2.44 -8.29
CA MET A 183 -7.71 -1.90 -9.64
C MET A 183 -8.33 -2.89 -10.64
N LEU A 184 -8.05 -4.19 -10.50
CA LEU A 184 -8.67 -5.24 -11.30
C LEU A 184 -10.17 -5.33 -11.03
N LEU A 185 -10.58 -5.36 -9.75
CA LEU A 185 -11.99 -5.34 -9.35
C LEU A 185 -12.70 -4.06 -9.84
N MET A 186 -12.00 -2.92 -9.79
CA MET A 186 -12.50 -1.64 -10.33
C MET A 186 -12.67 -1.65 -11.85
N ALA A 187 -11.79 -2.38 -12.56
CA ALA A 187 -11.91 -2.62 -14.00
C ALA A 187 -12.97 -3.68 -14.34
N GLY A 188 -13.65 -4.26 -13.35
CA GLY A 188 -14.68 -5.29 -13.56
C GLY A 188 -14.09 -6.66 -13.91
N TRP A 189 -12.84 -6.94 -13.56
CA TRP A 189 -12.24 -8.25 -13.75
C TRP A 189 -12.89 -9.29 -12.83
N ASP A 190 -13.43 -10.35 -13.42
CA ASP A 190 -14.11 -11.44 -12.71
C ASP A 190 -13.63 -12.86 -13.12
N GLY A 191 -12.78 -12.96 -14.15
CA GLY A 191 -12.30 -14.22 -14.73
C GLY A 191 -13.12 -14.75 -15.92
N SER A 192 -14.07 -13.97 -16.45
CA SER A 192 -14.96 -14.39 -17.55
C SER A 192 -14.36 -14.33 -18.96
N LYS A 193 -13.12 -13.83 -19.10
CA LYS A 193 -12.44 -13.60 -20.38
C LYS A 193 -10.92 -13.61 -20.21
N ASP A 194 -10.15 -13.44 -21.28
CA ASP A 194 -8.70 -13.36 -21.18
C ASP A 194 -8.25 -12.07 -20.46
N PHE A 195 -7.10 -12.13 -19.80
CA PHE A 195 -6.44 -10.96 -19.20
C PHE A 195 -5.06 -10.76 -19.81
N ILE A 196 -4.70 -9.51 -20.13
CA ILE A 196 -3.39 -9.20 -20.68
C ILE A 196 -2.79 -7.98 -19.97
N ASP A 197 -1.54 -8.10 -19.52
CA ASP A 197 -0.71 -6.96 -19.09
C ASP A 197 0.53 -6.85 -19.99
N PRO A 198 0.56 -5.89 -20.94
CA PRO A 198 1.66 -5.77 -21.89
C PRO A 198 2.96 -5.17 -21.33
N MET A 199 2.96 -4.72 -20.08
CA MET A 199 4.16 -4.25 -19.36
C MET A 199 4.12 -4.76 -17.92
N CYS A 200 4.11 -6.09 -17.78
CA CYS A 200 3.70 -6.77 -16.57
C CYS A 200 4.66 -6.63 -15.39
N GLY A 201 5.87 -6.12 -15.61
CA GLY A 201 6.85 -5.98 -14.55
C GLY A 201 7.10 -7.34 -13.87
N SER A 202 7.07 -7.35 -12.54
CA SER A 202 7.21 -8.56 -11.73
C SER A 202 5.99 -9.49 -11.72
N GLY A 203 4.99 -9.27 -12.59
CA GLY A 203 3.80 -10.13 -12.75
C GLY A 203 2.68 -9.89 -11.73
N THR A 204 2.64 -8.72 -11.07
CA THR A 204 1.68 -8.48 -9.98
C THR A 204 0.23 -8.53 -10.43
N PHE A 205 -0.12 -7.83 -11.51
CA PHE A 205 -1.48 -7.88 -12.04
C PHE A 205 -1.86 -9.28 -12.51
N LEU A 206 -0.92 -10.01 -13.13
CA LEU A 206 -1.17 -11.38 -13.59
C LEU A 206 -1.55 -12.32 -12.45
N ILE A 207 -0.78 -12.27 -11.35
CA ILE A 207 -1.01 -13.13 -10.18
C ILE A 207 -2.32 -12.75 -9.50
N GLU A 208 -2.57 -11.47 -9.25
CA GLU A 208 -3.85 -11.05 -8.63
C GLU A 208 -5.05 -11.34 -9.54
N ALA A 209 -4.91 -11.21 -10.86
CA ALA A 209 -5.96 -11.57 -11.82
C ALA A 209 -6.30 -13.06 -11.74
N ALA A 210 -5.30 -13.93 -11.66
CA ALA A 210 -5.50 -15.38 -11.51
C ALA A 210 -6.14 -15.72 -10.16
N LEU A 211 -5.70 -15.08 -9.07
CA LEU A 211 -6.29 -15.28 -7.73
C LEU A 211 -7.76 -14.84 -7.69
N ILE A 212 -8.12 -13.75 -8.37
CA ILE A 212 -9.51 -13.33 -8.53
C ILE A 212 -10.27 -14.36 -9.36
N ALA A 213 -9.78 -14.72 -10.55
CA ALA A 213 -10.49 -15.61 -11.48
C ALA A 213 -10.81 -16.98 -10.85
N LEU A 214 -9.83 -17.59 -10.19
CA LEU A 214 -9.96 -18.88 -9.49
C LEU A 214 -10.68 -18.76 -8.13
N ASN A 215 -10.98 -17.52 -7.70
CA ASN A 215 -11.46 -17.18 -6.37
C ASN A 215 -10.61 -17.76 -5.22
N ILE A 216 -9.30 -17.79 -5.41
CA ILE A 216 -8.36 -18.19 -4.37
C ILE A 216 -8.23 -17.05 -3.34
N PRO A 217 -8.28 -17.33 -2.04
CA PRO A 217 -8.05 -16.31 -1.02
C PRO A 217 -6.65 -15.67 -1.17
N PRO A 218 -6.56 -14.33 -1.26
CA PRO A 218 -5.30 -13.64 -1.54
C PRO A 218 -4.23 -13.88 -0.47
N CYS A 219 -4.66 -14.07 0.78
CA CYS A 219 -3.75 -14.21 1.91
C CYS A 219 -3.42 -15.67 2.26
N ILE A 220 -3.73 -16.64 1.38
CA ILE A 220 -3.50 -18.07 1.64
C ILE A 220 -2.01 -18.42 1.83
N TYR A 221 -1.10 -17.69 1.17
CA TYR A 221 0.35 -17.90 1.22
C TYR A 221 1.02 -17.27 2.46
N ARG A 222 0.26 -16.57 3.30
CA ARG A 222 0.83 -15.91 4.48
C ARG A 222 1.26 -16.94 5.52
N ASN A 223 2.33 -16.62 6.22
CA ASN A 223 2.82 -17.47 7.31
C ASN A 223 1.88 -17.46 8.51
N ARG A 224 1.33 -16.29 8.86
CA ARG A 224 0.45 -16.10 10.01
C ARG A 224 -0.33 -14.79 9.93
N PHE A 225 -1.38 -14.69 10.74
CA PHE A 225 -2.06 -13.44 11.08
C PHE A 225 -1.82 -13.08 12.56
N ALA A 226 -2.03 -11.83 12.94
CA ALA A 226 -1.82 -11.39 14.33
C ALA A 226 -2.90 -11.94 15.28
N PHE A 227 -4.14 -12.14 14.80
CA PHE A 227 -5.21 -12.70 15.63
C PHE A 227 -4.90 -14.10 16.17
N GLU A 228 -4.00 -14.87 15.53
CA GLU A 228 -3.58 -16.20 15.99
C GLU A 228 -2.86 -16.18 17.35
N LYS A 229 -2.44 -14.98 17.81
CA LYS A 229 -1.82 -14.75 19.11
C LYS A 229 -2.75 -14.10 20.13
N TRP A 230 -4.00 -13.80 19.77
CA TRP A 230 -4.94 -13.21 20.72
C TRP A 230 -5.38 -14.24 21.76
N LEU A 231 -5.74 -13.77 22.97
CA LEU A 231 -6.14 -14.65 24.07
C LEU A 231 -7.37 -15.51 23.75
N ASP A 232 -8.24 -15.00 22.89
CA ASP A 232 -9.50 -15.62 22.51
C ASP A 232 -9.44 -16.24 21.10
N PHE A 233 -8.24 -16.52 20.57
CA PHE A 233 -8.07 -17.17 19.27
C PHE A 233 -8.77 -18.54 19.25
N ASP A 234 -9.81 -18.62 18.42
CA ASP A 234 -10.53 -19.86 18.11
C ASP A 234 -9.86 -20.55 16.92
N LYS A 235 -9.04 -21.57 17.22
CA LYS A 235 -8.29 -22.32 16.21
C LYS A 235 -9.19 -23.18 15.34
N GLU A 236 -10.18 -23.85 15.92
CA GLU A 236 -11.06 -24.77 15.18
C GLU A 236 -11.89 -23.99 14.16
N LEU A 237 -12.47 -22.87 14.57
CA LEU A 237 -13.19 -21.97 13.66
C LEU A 237 -12.30 -21.45 12.52
N PHE A 238 -11.05 -21.09 12.83
CA PHE A 238 -10.14 -20.62 11.78
C PHE A 238 -9.71 -21.75 10.85
N ASP A 239 -9.44 -22.95 11.37
CA ASP A 239 -9.11 -24.13 10.58
C ASP A 239 -10.26 -24.46 9.61
N ASP A 240 -11.51 -24.37 10.04
CA ASP A 240 -12.68 -24.56 9.17
C ASP A 240 -12.72 -23.52 8.05
N ILE A 241 -12.54 -22.24 8.38
CA ILE A 241 -12.53 -21.13 7.39
C ILE A 241 -11.34 -21.23 6.42
N TYR A 242 -10.16 -21.60 6.92
CA TYR A 242 -8.94 -21.70 6.12
C TYR A 242 -9.01 -22.87 5.13
N ASN A 243 -9.64 -23.98 5.55
CA ASN A 243 -9.75 -25.20 4.74
C ASN A 243 -10.97 -25.20 3.81
N ASP A 244 -11.93 -24.30 3.99
CA ASP A 244 -13.04 -24.11 3.05
C ASP A 244 -12.53 -23.71 1.65
N ASP A 245 -12.75 -24.59 0.67
CA ASP A 245 -12.47 -24.41 -0.75
C ASP A 245 -13.75 -24.43 -1.59
N SER A 246 -14.93 -24.42 -0.95
CA SER A 246 -16.23 -24.53 -1.63
C SER A 246 -16.52 -23.38 -2.60
N ASN A 247 -15.81 -22.27 -2.49
CA ASN A 247 -15.96 -21.09 -3.33
C ASN A 247 -14.89 -20.99 -4.44
N GLU A 248 -13.95 -21.96 -4.55
CA GLU A 248 -12.98 -21.97 -5.66
C GLU A 248 -13.70 -22.16 -7.00
N ARG A 249 -13.16 -21.55 -8.06
CA ARG A 249 -13.77 -21.52 -9.39
C ARG A 249 -12.83 -22.12 -10.43
N GLU A 250 -13.40 -22.80 -11.42
CA GLU A 250 -12.65 -23.16 -12.62
C GLU A 250 -12.36 -21.92 -13.46
N PHE A 251 -11.18 -21.89 -14.09
CA PHE A 251 -10.77 -20.83 -15.00
C PHE A 251 -10.24 -21.45 -16.29
N THR A 252 -10.92 -21.16 -17.39
CA THR A 252 -10.67 -21.76 -18.72
C THR A 252 -10.07 -20.78 -19.73
N HIS A 253 -9.78 -19.56 -19.29
CA HIS A 253 -9.22 -18.48 -20.11
C HIS A 253 -7.71 -18.35 -19.84
N LYS A 254 -7.07 -17.41 -20.54
CA LYS A 254 -5.62 -17.16 -20.41
C LYS A 254 -5.34 -15.85 -19.70
N ILE A 255 -4.24 -15.85 -18.94
CA ILE A 255 -3.64 -14.65 -18.37
C ILE A 255 -2.26 -14.50 -18.99
N ILE A 256 -2.02 -13.39 -19.67
CA ILE A 256 -0.81 -13.20 -20.48
C ILE A 256 -0.09 -11.93 -20.05
N GLY A 257 1.21 -12.04 -19.81
CA GLY A 257 2.09 -10.94 -19.46
C GLY A 257 3.20 -10.76 -20.48
N TYR A 258 3.50 -9.50 -20.79
CA TYR A 258 4.67 -9.12 -21.58
C TYR A 258 5.52 -8.12 -20.83
N ASP A 259 6.83 -8.21 -20.97
CA ASP A 259 7.75 -7.14 -20.57
C ASP A 259 8.96 -7.13 -21.51
N VAL A 260 9.49 -5.95 -21.79
CA VAL A 260 10.64 -5.79 -22.69
C VAL A 260 11.95 -6.23 -22.04
N ASN A 261 12.02 -6.25 -20.71
CA ASN A 261 13.23 -6.59 -19.97
C ASN A 261 13.26 -8.10 -19.61
N PRO A 262 14.20 -8.89 -20.17
CA PRO A 262 14.29 -10.33 -19.89
C PRO A 262 14.48 -10.67 -18.41
N ASN A 263 15.15 -9.81 -17.64
CA ASN A 263 15.35 -10.03 -16.20
C ASN A 263 14.03 -9.90 -15.44
N THR A 264 13.23 -8.91 -15.80
CA THR A 264 11.89 -8.69 -15.22
C THR A 264 10.95 -9.84 -15.55
N VAL A 265 10.98 -10.32 -16.80
CA VAL A 265 10.22 -11.51 -17.25
C VAL A 265 10.58 -12.72 -16.41
N LYS A 266 11.88 -12.97 -16.19
CA LYS A 266 12.33 -14.10 -15.35
C LYS A 266 11.79 -13.99 -13.92
N ILE A 267 11.83 -12.79 -13.32
CA ILE A 267 11.28 -12.54 -11.98
C ILE A 267 9.76 -12.79 -11.95
N ALA A 268 9.02 -12.36 -12.97
CA ALA A 268 7.59 -12.63 -13.08
C ALA A 268 7.29 -14.13 -13.18
N GLN A 269 8.03 -14.86 -14.02
CA GLN A 269 7.91 -16.32 -14.14
C GLN A 269 8.21 -17.04 -12.81
N GLU A 270 9.23 -16.60 -12.08
CA GLU A 270 9.56 -17.14 -10.74
C GLU A 270 8.44 -16.87 -9.73
N ASN A 271 7.88 -15.67 -9.70
CA ASN A 271 6.76 -15.32 -8.80
C ASN A 271 5.48 -16.09 -9.17
N VAL A 272 5.17 -16.23 -10.45
CA VAL A 272 4.04 -17.04 -10.94
C VAL A 272 4.18 -18.50 -10.51
N LYS A 273 5.39 -19.06 -10.64
CA LYS A 273 5.69 -20.41 -10.19
C LYS A 273 5.57 -20.54 -8.67
N ALA A 274 6.11 -19.59 -7.90
CA ALA A 274 6.01 -19.58 -6.44
C ALA A 274 4.56 -19.49 -5.95
N ALA A 275 3.68 -18.83 -6.72
CA ALA A 275 2.25 -18.79 -6.44
C ALA A 275 1.49 -20.07 -6.86
N GLY A 276 2.12 -21.01 -7.60
CA GLY A 276 1.44 -22.20 -8.12
C GLY A 276 0.47 -21.90 -9.26
N LEU A 277 0.74 -20.86 -10.06
CA LEU A 277 -0.19 -20.37 -11.10
C LEU A 277 0.36 -20.50 -12.53
N ALA A 278 1.46 -21.24 -12.71
CA ALA A 278 2.14 -21.39 -14.00
C ALA A 278 1.27 -22.02 -15.09
N LYS A 279 0.22 -22.75 -14.72
CA LYS A 279 -0.77 -23.31 -15.65
C LYS A 279 -1.65 -22.23 -16.31
N TYR A 280 -1.95 -21.16 -15.58
CA TYR A 280 -2.93 -20.15 -15.98
C TYR A 280 -2.27 -18.89 -16.56
N ILE A 281 -1.01 -18.65 -16.20
CA ILE A 281 -0.28 -17.42 -16.52
C ILE A 281 0.88 -17.72 -17.46
N GLU A 282 0.84 -17.10 -18.63
CA GLU A 282 1.94 -17.09 -19.58
C GLU A 282 2.69 -15.74 -19.50
N VAL A 283 4.02 -15.78 -19.43
CA VAL A 283 4.85 -14.56 -19.41
C VAL A 283 5.92 -14.65 -20.46
N GLN A 284 5.97 -13.66 -21.35
CA GLN A 284 6.90 -13.61 -22.48
C GLN A 284 7.73 -12.31 -22.50
N CYS A 285 8.96 -12.40 -23.01
CA CYS A 285 9.78 -11.22 -23.29
C CYS A 285 9.38 -10.62 -24.64
N ARG A 286 8.72 -9.45 -24.62
CA ARG A 286 8.19 -8.82 -25.82
C ARG A 286 8.02 -7.31 -25.60
N ASP A 287 8.24 -6.57 -26.67
CA ASP A 287 8.00 -5.13 -26.75
C ASP A 287 6.54 -4.86 -27.14
N ILE A 288 5.91 -3.83 -26.57
CA ILE A 288 4.58 -3.34 -26.94
C ILE A 288 4.50 -2.97 -28.43
N ALA A 289 5.61 -2.53 -29.05
CA ALA A 289 5.66 -2.27 -30.48
C ALA A 289 5.36 -3.51 -31.34
N ASN A 290 5.61 -4.71 -30.80
CA ASN A 290 5.35 -6.00 -31.43
C ASN A 290 4.12 -6.71 -30.82
N PHE A 291 3.18 -5.96 -30.24
CA PHE A 291 1.98 -6.52 -29.66
C PHE A 291 1.13 -7.23 -30.73
N GLU A 292 0.78 -8.49 -30.45
CA GLU A 292 -0.02 -9.31 -31.34
C GLU A 292 -1.49 -8.88 -31.31
N GLU A 293 -2.21 -9.23 -32.37
CA GLU A 293 -3.64 -8.98 -32.44
C GLU A 293 -4.39 -9.87 -31.46
N VAL A 294 -5.22 -9.24 -30.62
CA VAL A 294 -6.05 -9.91 -29.64
C VAL A 294 -7.39 -10.20 -30.29
N THR A 295 -7.60 -11.47 -30.62
CA THR A 295 -8.81 -11.95 -31.30
C THR A 295 -9.90 -12.42 -30.34
N GLU A 296 -9.50 -12.88 -29.15
CA GLU A 296 -10.42 -13.34 -28.11
C GLU A 296 -10.86 -12.16 -27.23
N PRO A 297 -12.07 -12.20 -26.63
CA PRO A 297 -12.48 -11.23 -25.64
C PRO A 297 -11.45 -11.15 -24.50
N ALA A 298 -10.95 -9.95 -24.23
CA ALA A 298 -9.95 -9.73 -23.19
C ALA A 298 -10.19 -8.46 -22.37
N LEU A 299 -9.47 -8.34 -21.26
CA LEU A 299 -9.25 -7.10 -20.53
C LEU A 299 -7.75 -6.80 -20.53
N ILE A 300 -7.37 -5.60 -20.97
CA ILE A 300 -6.01 -5.10 -20.80
C ILE A 300 -5.94 -4.21 -19.58
N VAL A 301 -5.04 -4.50 -18.63
CA VAL A 301 -4.69 -3.58 -17.54
C VAL A 301 -3.18 -3.51 -17.44
N THR A 302 -2.63 -2.30 -17.40
CA THR A 302 -1.18 -2.14 -17.32
C THR A 302 -0.75 -0.93 -16.51
N ASN A 303 0.45 -1.04 -15.94
CA ASN A 303 1.15 0.02 -15.21
C ASN A 303 2.48 0.32 -15.91
N PRO A 304 2.46 1.16 -16.97
CA PRO A 304 3.68 1.53 -17.68
C PRO A 304 4.65 2.30 -16.76
N PRO A 305 5.92 2.43 -17.14
CA PRO A 305 6.89 3.26 -16.43
C PRO A 305 6.43 4.71 -16.23
N TYR A 306 6.92 5.35 -15.15
CA TYR A 306 6.61 6.75 -14.82
C TYR A 306 7.74 7.74 -15.14
N GLY A 307 8.94 7.27 -15.51
CA GLY A 307 10.03 8.16 -15.98
C GLY A 307 11.21 8.37 -15.03
N GLU A 308 11.28 7.70 -13.87
CA GLU A 308 12.46 7.82 -12.98
C GLU A 308 13.77 7.30 -13.61
N ARG A 309 13.68 6.44 -14.62
CA ARG A 309 14.82 5.77 -15.30
C ARG A 309 14.82 5.90 -16.82
N ILE A 310 13.82 6.58 -17.38
CA ILE A 310 13.59 6.70 -18.82
C ILE A 310 13.49 8.19 -19.14
N LYS A 311 14.10 8.63 -20.25
CA LYS A 311 14.04 10.04 -20.64
C LYS A 311 12.58 10.44 -20.94
N PRO A 312 12.15 11.67 -20.62
CA PRO A 312 10.78 12.11 -20.85
C PRO A 312 10.29 11.95 -22.30
N GLU A 313 11.16 12.14 -23.29
CA GLU A 313 10.82 12.01 -24.71
C GLU A 313 10.52 10.56 -25.09
N ASP A 314 11.37 9.64 -24.62
CA ASP A 314 11.22 8.19 -24.83
C ASP A 314 9.94 7.68 -24.13
N LEU A 315 9.61 8.26 -22.97
CA LEU A 315 8.40 7.94 -22.23
C LEU A 315 7.14 8.37 -22.98
N ARG A 316 7.13 9.56 -23.59
CA ARG A 316 5.97 10.03 -24.36
C ARG A 316 5.75 9.20 -25.62
N GLU A 317 6.80 8.78 -26.31
CA GLU A 317 6.67 7.89 -27.47
C GLU A 317 6.17 6.51 -27.06
N LEU A 318 6.64 5.94 -25.94
CA LEU A 318 6.12 4.69 -25.39
C LEU A 318 4.59 4.75 -25.19
N TYR A 319 4.06 5.84 -24.62
CA TYR A 319 2.61 5.97 -24.43
C TYR A 319 1.86 6.13 -25.76
N ARG A 320 2.46 6.73 -26.79
CA ARG A 320 1.88 6.74 -28.15
C ARG A 320 1.87 5.34 -28.76
N GLU A 321 2.92 4.55 -28.53
CA GLU A 321 3.00 3.17 -28.99
C GLU A 321 1.92 2.30 -28.34
N ILE A 322 1.66 2.46 -27.04
CA ILE A 322 0.50 1.84 -26.36
C ILE A 322 -0.79 2.20 -27.11
N GLY A 323 -0.99 3.48 -27.41
CA GLY A 323 -2.17 3.94 -28.17
C GLY A 323 -2.32 3.29 -29.54
N ARG A 324 -1.22 3.21 -30.30
CA ARG A 324 -1.18 2.54 -31.62
C ARG A 324 -1.50 1.04 -31.48
N ALA A 325 -0.84 0.35 -30.54
CA ALA A 325 -1.08 -1.08 -30.29
C ALA A 325 -2.55 -1.33 -29.95
N LEU A 326 -3.12 -0.61 -28.99
CA LEU A 326 -4.54 -0.75 -28.63
C LEU A 326 -5.46 -0.50 -29.83
N LYS A 327 -5.24 0.58 -30.59
CA LYS A 327 -6.10 0.95 -31.71
C LYS A 327 -6.09 -0.05 -32.86
N HIS A 328 -4.94 -0.69 -33.12
CA HIS A 328 -4.74 -1.57 -34.27
C HIS A 328 -4.83 -3.06 -33.95
N LYS A 329 -4.67 -3.44 -32.68
CA LYS A 329 -4.51 -4.84 -32.24
C LYS A 329 -5.52 -5.26 -31.18
N PHE A 330 -6.35 -4.36 -30.69
CA PHE A 330 -7.35 -4.67 -29.66
C PHE A 330 -8.67 -3.92 -29.87
N VAL A 331 -9.18 -4.00 -31.10
CA VAL A 331 -10.47 -3.41 -31.47
C VAL A 331 -11.60 -4.10 -30.71
N ASP A 332 -12.63 -3.34 -30.34
CA ASP A 332 -13.77 -3.77 -29.50
C ASP A 332 -13.37 -4.22 -28.08
N GLY A 333 -12.12 -3.93 -27.69
CA GLY A 333 -11.54 -4.23 -26.39
C GLY A 333 -11.72 -3.13 -25.35
N GLU A 334 -11.48 -3.52 -24.09
CA GLU A 334 -11.42 -2.62 -22.95
C GLU A 334 -10.01 -2.64 -22.34
N ALA A 335 -9.38 -1.46 -22.25
CA ALA A 335 -8.05 -1.30 -21.72
C ALA A 335 -8.00 -0.27 -20.60
N TRP A 336 -7.16 -0.52 -19.60
CA TRP A 336 -6.90 0.41 -18.51
C TRP A 336 -5.42 0.67 -18.32
N VAL A 337 -5.08 1.94 -18.11
CA VAL A 337 -3.70 2.39 -17.95
C VAL A 337 -3.60 3.33 -16.76
N ILE A 338 -2.67 3.05 -15.84
CA ILE A 338 -2.35 3.94 -14.70
C ILE A 338 -1.06 4.71 -14.96
N SER A 339 -1.00 5.98 -14.59
CA SER A 339 0.23 6.78 -14.60
C SER A 339 0.21 7.89 -13.57
N SER A 340 1.38 8.29 -13.07
CA SER A 340 1.55 9.54 -12.30
C SER A 340 1.59 10.81 -13.18
N HIS A 341 1.68 10.65 -14.51
CA HIS A 341 1.80 11.76 -15.45
C HIS A 341 0.62 11.79 -16.42
N VAL A 342 -0.31 12.71 -16.18
CA VAL A 342 -1.51 12.92 -17.01
C VAL A 342 -1.14 13.23 -18.47
N GLU A 343 -0.02 13.92 -18.70
CA GLU A 343 0.49 14.24 -20.04
C GLU A 343 0.85 12.97 -20.84
N ASN A 344 1.37 11.94 -20.18
CA ASN A 344 1.69 10.67 -20.81
C ASN A 344 0.42 9.89 -21.13
N LEU A 345 -0.55 9.84 -20.22
CA LEU A 345 -1.88 9.26 -20.51
C LEU A 345 -2.55 9.95 -21.69
N ALA A 346 -2.43 11.28 -21.80
CA ALA A 346 -2.94 12.02 -22.94
C ALA A 346 -2.20 11.67 -24.25
N ALA A 347 -0.92 11.28 -24.19
CA ALA A 347 -0.13 10.89 -25.35
C ALA A 347 -0.58 9.56 -25.99
N ILE A 348 -1.36 8.74 -25.28
CA ILE A 348 -2.04 7.54 -25.84
C ILE A 348 -2.90 7.91 -27.06
N GLY A 349 -3.43 9.14 -27.13
CA GLY A 349 -4.17 9.62 -28.30
C GLY A 349 -5.56 9.00 -28.47
N LEU A 350 -5.96 8.09 -27.58
CA LEU A 350 -7.31 7.58 -27.45
C LEU A 350 -8.09 8.40 -26.43
N LYS A 351 -9.39 8.57 -26.66
CA LYS A 351 -10.24 9.28 -25.70
C LYS A 351 -10.66 8.34 -24.57
N PRO A 352 -10.37 8.66 -23.30
CA PRO A 352 -10.78 7.82 -22.19
C PRO A 352 -12.30 7.89 -21.98
N SER A 353 -12.91 6.74 -21.68
CA SER A 353 -14.32 6.65 -21.26
C SER A 353 -14.50 6.94 -19.77
N GLN A 354 -13.47 6.65 -18.96
CA GLN A 354 -13.46 6.92 -17.53
C GLN A 354 -12.05 7.34 -17.06
N ARG A 355 -12.00 8.19 -16.03
CA ARG A 355 -10.77 8.62 -15.35
C ARG A 355 -10.99 8.55 -13.85
N ILE A 356 -10.05 7.94 -13.14
CA ILE A 356 -10.14 7.73 -11.69
C ILE A 356 -8.83 8.19 -11.04
N GLU A 357 -8.93 9.01 -10.01
CA GLU A 357 -7.79 9.43 -9.20
C GLU A 357 -7.41 8.31 -8.23
N LEU A 358 -6.15 7.89 -8.25
CA LEU A 358 -5.57 6.90 -7.35
C LEU A 358 -4.25 7.43 -6.76
N LYS A 359 -3.70 6.71 -5.78
CA LYS A 359 -2.34 6.96 -5.28
C LYS A 359 -1.51 5.69 -5.32
N ASN A 360 -0.38 5.70 -6.01
CA ASN A 360 0.60 4.61 -5.97
C ASN A 360 1.75 5.02 -5.04
N GLY A 361 1.74 4.50 -3.81
CA GLY A 361 2.61 4.98 -2.74
C GLY A 361 2.35 6.46 -2.42
N ALA A 362 3.36 7.30 -2.60
CA ALA A 362 3.24 8.76 -2.42
C ALA A 362 2.75 9.49 -3.67
N LEU A 363 2.84 8.87 -4.84
CA LEU A 363 2.54 9.49 -6.12
C LEU A 363 1.03 9.63 -6.33
N ASP A 364 0.60 10.80 -6.77
CA ASP A 364 -0.74 11.00 -7.32
C ASP A 364 -0.78 10.43 -8.73
N CYS A 365 -1.75 9.55 -8.99
CA CYS A 365 -1.90 8.86 -10.26
C CYS A 365 -3.33 9.01 -10.79
N GLU A 366 -3.47 8.88 -12.10
CA GLU A 366 -4.77 8.67 -12.73
C GLU A 366 -4.81 7.28 -13.38
N TYR A 367 -5.98 6.65 -13.33
CA TYR A 367 -6.28 5.36 -13.94
C TYR A 367 -7.38 5.55 -14.99
N TRP A 368 -7.01 5.41 -16.26
CA TRP A 368 -7.87 5.74 -17.39
C TRP A 368 -8.39 4.46 -18.05
N LYS A 369 -9.71 4.40 -18.25
CA LYS A 369 -10.38 3.40 -19.08
C LYS A 369 -10.44 3.87 -20.52
N PHE A 370 -10.13 2.98 -21.45
CA PHE A 370 -10.31 3.15 -22.87
C PHE A 370 -11.22 2.05 -23.40
N GLU A 371 -12.29 2.45 -24.09
CA GLU A 371 -13.07 1.57 -24.95
C GLU A 371 -12.58 1.77 -26.37
N ILE A 372 -12.16 0.67 -26.98
CA ILE A 372 -11.55 0.69 -28.29
C ILE A 372 -12.61 0.22 -29.28
N PHE A 373 -12.85 0.98 -30.34
CA PHE A 373 -13.85 0.69 -31.36
C PHE A 373 -13.30 1.07 -32.74
N PRO A 374 -13.84 0.51 -33.84
CA PRO A 374 -13.42 0.87 -35.20
C PRO A 374 -13.74 2.35 -35.53
N GLY A 375 -12.95 2.97 -36.41
CA GLY A 375 -13.19 4.36 -36.85
C GLY A 375 -12.86 5.43 -35.80
N THR A 376 -13.44 6.63 -35.93
CA THR A 376 -13.19 7.74 -34.99
C THR A 376 -14.27 7.84 -33.91
N HIS A 377 -13.94 8.44 -32.76
CA HIS A 377 -14.94 8.68 -31.69
C HIS A 377 -16.12 9.55 -32.18
N LYS A 378 -15.90 10.40 -33.18
CA LYS A 378 -16.97 11.21 -33.77
C LYS A 378 -17.98 10.32 -34.49
N ASP A 379 -17.49 9.35 -35.25
CA ASP A 379 -18.32 8.42 -36.02
C ASP A 379 -19.08 7.47 -35.09
N PHE A 380 -18.40 6.91 -34.09
CA PHE A 380 -19.02 6.07 -33.05
C PHE A 380 -20.21 6.76 -32.35
N LYS A 381 -20.07 8.07 -32.05
CA LYS A 381 -21.18 8.85 -31.49
C LYS A 381 -22.28 9.17 -32.50
N ALA A 382 -21.92 9.39 -33.76
CA ALA A 382 -22.89 9.66 -34.82
C ALA A 382 -23.81 8.46 -35.06
N GLU A 383 -23.32 7.24 -34.81
CA GLU A 383 -24.08 5.99 -34.85
C GLU A 383 -24.98 5.76 -33.61
N GLY A 384 -24.99 6.69 -32.64
CA GLY A 384 -25.84 6.64 -31.45
C GLY A 384 -25.26 5.87 -30.27
N ASN A 385 -24.04 5.34 -30.38
CA ASN A 385 -23.38 4.58 -29.32
C ASN A 385 -22.92 5.48 -28.16
N LYS A 386 -22.90 4.93 -26.94
CA LYS A 386 -22.43 5.61 -25.71
C LYS A 386 -21.34 4.79 -25.05
N LEU A 387 -20.31 5.48 -24.56
CA LEU A 387 -19.24 4.85 -23.80
C LEU A 387 -19.78 4.33 -22.45
N THR A 388 -19.39 3.13 -22.06
CA THR A 388 -19.82 2.53 -20.80
C THR A 388 -19.00 3.04 -19.61
N LYS A 389 -19.61 3.04 -18.43
CA LYS A 389 -18.89 3.20 -17.16
C LYS A 389 -18.89 1.84 -16.48
N SER A 390 -17.72 1.29 -16.20
CA SER A 390 -17.60 0.03 -15.45
C SER A 390 -17.92 0.22 -13.96
N PHE A 391 -17.73 1.44 -13.46
CA PHE A 391 -17.86 1.75 -12.04
C PHE A 391 -18.48 3.13 -11.82
N GLU A 392 -19.68 3.18 -11.24
CA GLU A 392 -20.24 4.41 -10.70
C GLU A 392 -19.71 4.62 -9.27
N THR A 393 -18.76 5.53 -9.11
CA THR A 393 -18.42 6.06 -7.79
C THR A 393 -19.65 6.79 -7.25
N THR A 394 -20.04 6.49 -6.02
CA THR A 394 -21.09 7.22 -5.33
C THR A 394 -20.59 8.64 -5.10
N LYS A 395 -20.81 9.55 -6.06
CA LYS A 395 -20.46 10.97 -5.92
C LYS A 395 -21.37 11.58 -4.85
N LYS A 396 -21.06 11.38 -3.57
CA LYS A 396 -21.42 12.35 -2.54
C LYS A 396 -20.67 13.63 -2.93
N LYS A 397 -21.40 14.60 -3.49
CA LYS A 397 -20.95 15.98 -3.69
C LYS A 397 -20.53 16.54 -2.33
N THR A 398 -19.31 16.24 -1.90
CA THR A 398 -18.67 17.01 -0.85
C THR A 398 -18.23 18.31 -1.49
N ASN A 399 -18.52 19.43 -0.81
CA ASN A 399 -18.29 20.82 -1.23
C ASN A 399 -16.78 21.18 -1.45
N ARG A 400 -15.93 20.22 -1.80
CA ARG A 400 -14.47 20.32 -1.80
C ARG A 400 -13.89 21.21 -2.91
N HIS A 401 -14.64 21.51 -3.97
CA HIS A 401 -14.17 22.41 -5.04
C HIS A 401 -14.13 23.89 -4.64
N ARG A 402 -14.87 24.34 -3.61
CA ARG A 402 -14.81 25.76 -3.19
C ARG A 402 -13.55 26.11 -2.40
N HIS A 403 -12.99 25.18 -1.65
CA HIS A 403 -11.89 25.50 -0.75
C HIS A 403 -10.54 25.66 -1.48
N PHE A 404 -10.35 24.98 -2.61
CA PHE A 404 -9.14 25.11 -3.42
C PHE A 404 -9.08 26.44 -4.19
N GLU A 405 -10.22 26.93 -4.69
CA GLU A 405 -10.29 28.25 -5.35
C GLU A 405 -10.12 29.41 -4.36
N GLU A 406 -10.56 29.24 -3.11
CA GLU A 406 -10.39 30.26 -2.06
C GLU A 406 -8.93 30.36 -1.59
N ASP A 407 -8.21 29.24 -1.48
CA ASP A 407 -6.79 29.21 -1.11
C ASP A 407 -5.86 29.78 -2.19
N GLU A 408 -6.17 29.55 -3.48
CA GLU A 408 -5.48 30.19 -4.60
C GLU A 408 -5.72 31.71 -4.61
N LYS A 409 -6.98 32.15 -4.46
CA LYS A 409 -7.32 33.58 -4.37
C LYS A 409 -6.71 34.26 -3.15
N PHE A 410 -6.53 33.55 -2.03
CA PHE A 410 -5.89 34.06 -0.82
C PHE A 410 -4.36 34.19 -0.99
N LYS A 411 -3.71 33.23 -1.65
CA LYS A 411 -2.27 33.27 -1.98
C LYS A 411 -1.95 34.35 -3.02
N GLU A 412 -2.83 34.57 -3.99
CA GLU A 412 -2.68 35.61 -5.01
C GLU A 412 -2.85 37.03 -4.43
N LYS A 413 -3.79 37.23 -3.48
CA LYS A 413 -3.93 38.49 -2.72
C LYS A 413 -2.70 38.81 -1.86
N LYS A 414 -2.05 37.80 -1.26
CA LYS A 414 -0.83 37.99 -0.48
C LYS A 414 0.37 38.40 -1.34
N ARG A 415 0.47 37.88 -2.58
CA ARG A 415 1.51 38.26 -3.55
C ARG A 415 1.32 39.66 -4.13
N ARG A 416 0.07 40.12 -4.30
CA ARG A 416 -0.23 41.49 -4.75
C ARG A 416 0.04 42.55 -3.68
N ASN A 417 -0.19 42.24 -2.40
CA ASN A 417 0.05 43.19 -1.30
C ASN A 417 1.54 43.40 -0.93
N SER A 418 2.46 42.55 -1.40
CA SER A 418 3.90 42.73 -1.17
C SER A 418 4.60 43.61 -2.22
N PHE A 419 3.89 44.08 -3.25
CA PHE A 419 4.45 44.88 -4.35
C PHE A 419 3.99 46.35 -4.37
N SER A 420 3.24 46.82 -3.37
CA SER A 420 2.67 48.18 -3.36
C SER A 420 3.06 49.02 -2.13
N LYS A 421 4.27 48.85 -1.60
CA LYS A 421 4.76 49.68 -0.48
C LYS A 421 6.23 50.07 -0.61
N SER A 422 6.54 50.80 -1.68
CA SER A 422 7.70 51.70 -1.70
C SER A 422 7.46 52.79 -2.74
N ASP A 423 6.72 53.83 -2.34
CA ASP A 423 6.97 55.18 -2.85
C ASP A 423 6.18 56.17 -2.01
N SER A 424 6.91 56.96 -1.21
CA SER A 424 6.74 58.42 -1.14
C SER A 424 7.56 59.04 0.01
N ARG A 425 8.24 60.15 -0.35
CA ARG A 425 8.75 61.28 0.47
C ARG A 425 10.25 61.32 0.77
N ASP A 426 10.95 61.78 -0.25
CA ASP A 426 11.84 62.95 -0.31
C ASP A 426 11.99 63.82 0.96
N GLY A 427 13.23 64.29 1.19
CA GLY A 427 13.54 65.40 2.09
C GLY A 427 14.94 65.42 2.70
N GLY A 428 15.91 66.09 2.03
CA GLY A 428 16.85 66.97 2.75
C GLY A 428 18.36 66.68 2.74
N LYS A 429 19.06 67.31 1.80
CA LYS A 429 20.28 68.15 1.95
C LYS A 429 21.55 67.67 2.70
N ARG A 430 22.63 67.65 1.90
CA ARG A 430 23.95 68.33 2.04
C ARG A 430 25.14 67.67 2.80
N PHE A 431 26.16 67.39 1.98
CA PHE A 431 27.60 67.72 2.05
C PHE A 431 28.60 66.98 2.98
N GLU A 432 29.76 66.74 2.35
CA GLU A 432 31.16 66.61 2.86
C GLU A 432 31.60 65.37 3.64
N SER A 433 32.57 64.61 3.08
CA SER A 433 34.01 64.83 3.33
C SER A 433 34.88 63.66 2.82
N GLU A 434 36.17 63.97 2.70
CA GLU A 434 37.23 63.24 2.02
C GLU A 434 37.86 62.05 2.80
N LYS A 435 38.46 61.15 2.01
CA LYS A 435 39.77 60.46 2.14
C LYS A 435 40.40 60.18 3.52
N ARG A 436 40.85 58.92 3.68
CA ARG A 436 42.21 58.38 3.99
C ARG A 436 42.06 56.94 4.49
N ASP A 437 42.92 55.94 4.34
CA ASP A 437 44.23 55.65 3.72
C ASP A 437 44.25 54.10 3.53
N GLY A 438 44.80 53.52 2.45
CA GLY A 438 46.15 52.90 2.41
C GLY A 438 46.30 51.65 3.31
N GLY A 439 46.75 50.45 2.93
CA GLY A 439 47.41 49.89 1.75
C GLY A 439 48.29 48.69 2.18
N LYS A 440 48.46 47.70 1.28
CA LYS A 440 49.49 46.61 1.22
C LYS A 440 49.34 45.40 2.19
N ARG A 441 49.10 44.19 1.66
CA ARG A 441 50.04 43.12 1.19
C ARG A 441 50.90 42.53 2.33
N PHE A 442 50.79 41.21 2.58
CA PHE A 442 51.80 40.19 2.24
C PHE A 442 51.36 38.77 2.67
N GLU A 443 51.84 37.79 1.90
CA GLU A 443 51.89 36.34 2.18
C GLU A 443 52.58 36.01 3.51
N SER A 444 52.28 34.83 4.06
CA SER A 444 53.10 34.22 5.12
C SER A 444 53.43 32.76 4.83
N ASP A 445 54.70 32.48 5.06
CA ASP A 445 55.52 31.34 4.69
C ASP A 445 55.58 30.24 5.78
N LYS A 446 56.25 29.14 5.42
CA LYS A 446 56.52 27.90 6.19
C LYS A 446 57.44 28.04 7.42
N ARG A 447 57.43 26.96 8.24
CA ARG A 447 58.48 26.31 9.11
C ARG A 447 58.00 26.15 10.56
N GLU A 448 58.32 25.13 11.37
CA GLU A 448 59.13 23.91 11.34
C GLU A 448 58.82 23.10 12.63
N GLY A 449 59.06 21.78 12.63
CA GLY A 449 59.64 21.05 13.77
C GLY A 449 58.74 20.58 14.93
N GLY A 450 58.54 19.25 15.05
CA GLY A 450 58.10 18.64 16.31
C GLY A 450 57.73 17.14 16.23
N LYS A 451 58.68 16.25 16.56
CA LYS A 451 58.48 14.85 16.98
C LYS A 451 59.37 14.64 18.22
N PRO A 452 59.24 13.54 19.01
CA PRO A 452 58.11 12.62 19.24
C PRO A 452 57.88 12.36 20.76
N PHE A 453 56.82 11.65 21.21
CA PHE A 453 56.96 10.66 22.31
C PHE A 453 55.70 9.79 22.58
N LYS A 454 55.99 8.50 22.83
CA LYS A 454 55.31 7.42 23.58
C LYS A 454 54.06 6.69 23.03
N LYS A 455 54.35 5.47 22.56
CA LYS A 455 53.48 4.29 22.47
C LYS A 455 53.22 3.67 23.85
N SER A 456 51.97 3.30 24.08
CA SER A 456 51.49 2.15 24.88
C SER A 456 50.15 1.79 24.24
N GLY A 457 49.92 0.64 23.61
CA GLY A 457 50.31 -0.70 24.00
C GLY A 457 49.07 -1.39 24.54
N ASP A 458 48.15 -1.84 23.68
CA ASP A 458 47.33 -3.01 23.99
C ASP A 458 46.72 -3.68 22.76
N LYS A 459 46.70 -5.01 22.81
CA LYS A 459 46.45 -5.97 21.71
C LYS A 459 44.96 -6.10 21.37
N PRO A 460 44.60 -6.42 20.12
CA PRO A 460 43.23 -6.85 19.78
C PRO A 460 42.98 -8.29 20.28
N ARG A 461 41.96 -8.48 21.11
CA ARG A 461 41.45 -9.80 21.52
C ARG A 461 40.76 -10.48 20.34
N LYS A 462 41.25 -11.68 20.01
CA LYS A 462 40.61 -12.65 19.11
C LYS A 462 39.25 -13.06 19.69
N TYR A 463 38.20 -12.98 18.89
CA TYR A 463 36.95 -13.69 19.14
C TYR A 463 37.20 -15.18 18.86
N SER A 464 36.98 -16.00 19.87
CA SER A 464 36.98 -17.46 19.76
C SER A 464 35.62 -17.93 19.26
N ASP A 465 35.64 -18.74 18.19
CA ASP A 465 34.54 -19.59 17.77
C ASP A 465 34.02 -20.42 18.95
N SER A 466 32.75 -20.22 19.29
CA SER A 466 32.01 -21.18 20.10
C SER A 466 30.79 -21.62 19.31
N LYS A 467 30.81 -22.93 19.00
CA LYS A 467 29.79 -23.69 18.31
C LYS A 467 28.43 -23.44 18.96
N ILE A 468 27.51 -22.85 18.21
CA ILE A 468 26.07 -22.88 18.51
C ILE A 468 25.63 -24.32 18.28
N LYS A 469 25.23 -25.00 19.36
CA LYS A 469 24.44 -26.23 19.26
C LYS A 469 23.00 -25.80 18.97
N ASP A 470 22.47 -26.29 17.86
CA ASP A 470 21.07 -26.21 17.49
C ASP A 470 20.21 -26.98 18.50
N ASP A 471 19.69 -26.29 19.52
CA ASP A 471 18.54 -26.78 20.28
C ASP A 471 17.26 -26.32 19.57
N ALA A 472 16.89 -27.07 18.53
CA ALA A 472 15.58 -27.00 17.90
C ALA A 472 14.51 -27.48 18.88
N ASN A 473 14.01 -26.57 19.71
CA ASN A 473 12.85 -26.82 20.56
C ASN A 473 11.57 -26.69 19.70
N PHE A 474 11.19 -27.79 19.04
CA PHE A 474 9.96 -27.89 18.26
C PHE A 474 8.71 -27.67 19.15
N PRO A 475 7.73 -26.86 18.73
CA PRO A 475 6.47 -26.76 19.44
C PRO A 475 5.64 -28.05 19.34
N LYS A 476 4.84 -28.28 20.39
CA LYS A 476 4.06 -29.49 20.70
C LYS A 476 3.14 -29.94 19.54
N LYS A 477 2.93 -31.26 19.43
CA LYS A 477 2.10 -32.05 18.48
C LYS A 477 0.92 -31.38 17.76
N GLY A 478 0.22 -30.40 18.35
CA GLY A 478 -0.90 -29.68 17.71
C GLY A 478 -0.51 -28.62 16.66
N SER A 479 0.76 -28.17 16.62
CA SER A 479 1.27 -27.24 15.60
C SER A 479 1.76 -27.94 14.32
N GLN A 480 2.13 -29.22 14.42
CA GLN A 480 2.60 -30.00 13.26
C GLN A 480 1.44 -30.33 12.30
N GLU A 481 0.25 -30.59 12.81
CA GLU A 481 -0.90 -30.95 11.96
C GLU A 481 -1.45 -29.75 11.18
N TYR A 482 -1.37 -28.55 11.77
CA TYR A 482 -1.75 -27.29 11.12
C TYR A 482 -0.77 -26.90 10.01
N GLU A 483 0.54 -26.94 10.28
CA GLU A 483 1.56 -26.75 9.24
C GLU A 483 1.39 -27.81 8.14
N MET A 484 1.17 -29.08 8.47
CA MET A 484 0.98 -30.13 7.47
C MET A 484 -0.28 -29.94 6.60
N LYS A 485 -1.39 -29.45 7.13
CA LYS A 485 -2.60 -29.11 6.33
C LYS A 485 -2.36 -27.89 5.43
N LYS A 486 -1.67 -26.88 5.95
CA LYS A 486 -1.22 -25.72 5.20
C LYS A 486 -0.30 -26.09 4.04
N TYR A 487 0.70 -26.94 4.30
CA TYR A 487 1.57 -27.54 3.28
C TYR A 487 0.77 -28.42 2.32
N SER A 488 -0.23 -29.17 2.78
CA SER A 488 -1.07 -30.02 1.90
C SER A 488 -1.91 -29.20 0.91
N LYS A 489 -2.50 -28.07 1.34
CA LYS A 489 -3.22 -27.14 0.44
C LYS A 489 -2.25 -26.43 -0.52
N MET A 490 -1.05 -26.09 -0.06
CA MET A 490 0.01 -25.53 -0.92
C MET A 490 0.55 -26.55 -1.94
N ILE A 491 0.71 -27.81 -1.55
CA ILE A 491 1.16 -28.92 -2.41
C ILE A 491 0.09 -29.29 -3.43
N LYS A 492 -1.19 -29.38 -3.05
CA LYS A 492 -2.31 -29.55 -4.00
C LYS A 492 -2.34 -28.46 -5.09
N LYS A 493 -1.84 -27.24 -4.79
CA LYS A 493 -1.74 -26.12 -5.74
C LYS A 493 -0.48 -26.16 -6.62
N LEU A 494 0.52 -26.97 -6.28
CA LEU A 494 1.77 -27.10 -7.04
C LEU A 494 1.77 -28.30 -8.00
N ASP A 495 0.86 -29.26 -7.85
CA ASP A 495 0.81 -30.53 -8.61
C ASP A 495 -0.31 -30.63 -9.68
N LEU A 496 -0.82 -29.50 -10.22
CA LEU A 496 -1.81 -29.45 -11.32
C LEU A 496 -1.49 -28.38 -12.36
#